data_AF-A0A1Y6DBR5-F1
#
_entry.id   AF-A0A1Y6DBR5-F1
#
_cell.length_a   1.000
_cell.length_b   1.000
_cell.length_c   1.000
_cell.angle_alpha   90.00
_cell.angle_beta   90.00
_cell.angle_gamma   90.00
#
_symmetry.space_group_name_H-M   'P 1'
#
loop_
_entity.id
_entity.type
_entity.pdbx_description
1 polymer ?
#
loop_
_entity_poly.entity_id
_entity_poly.type
_entity_poly.pdbx_seq_one_letter_code
_entity_poly.pdbx_strand_id
1 'polypeptide(L)'
;MSFPLFFKNAPETAKQLIDAALAMDQARLRNAMAEHRRESVLFADTLNAIADSGHRLLALADHTSDTVALIAKAQISGHDFHQKLRQVNTMTQSLASAIEQMSTTADDIARNAGFSSECAGKSLDYSNQGRREIDVLIAEMNGLTGAVRQTGDALKHFVEEVRSIGEFTARVRNIAEQTNLLALNAAIEAARAGEHGRGFAVVADEIRKLANVSAEAAQEIDKVAASVGQQSGQVIAQVETTRERLNAGGATLGRLEYLLSEVEQATRDTNDRTHGIAVAAEQQSQVSQAMAGNINQLSASVAHVEGIYDGMLGSMERLVQSSAQQLNLLGRWQTPALLVKIAKGDHSLWVAKVNKALIDGGSALDPKELTDHHTCRLGQWYDGPGRERFGNLAEFQALLHIHEQVHETGRRIVAAIHAGRQTEAKAMAIQLDSLSESVKHQLDRLGAALGG
;
A
#
# COMPACT_ATOMS: atom_id res chain seq x y z
N MET A 1 -14.23 -33.34 107.76
CA MET A 1 -13.41 -33.63 108.94
C MET A 1 -13.58 -32.48 109.93
N SER A 2 -14.40 -32.69 110.95
CA SER A 2 -14.64 -31.72 112.02
C SER A 2 -13.47 -31.78 113.01
N PHE A 3 -12.79 -30.66 113.24
CA PHE A 3 -11.84 -30.51 114.35
C PHE A 3 -12.61 -30.05 115.60
N PRO A 4 -12.66 -30.83 116.69
CA PRO A 4 -13.27 -30.41 117.95
C PRO A 4 -12.23 -29.87 118.95
N LEU A 5 -12.62 -28.77 119.62
CA LEU A 5 -12.34 -28.45 121.02
C LEU A 5 -10.87 -28.34 121.49
N PHE A 6 -10.29 -27.16 121.31
CA PHE A 6 -9.60 -26.42 122.38
C PHE A 6 -10.00 -24.94 122.24
N PHE A 7 -10.14 -24.19 123.33
CA PHE A 7 -10.69 -22.81 123.45
C PHE A 7 -12.20 -22.68 123.74
N LYS A 8 -12.63 -23.08 124.95
CA LYS A 8 -13.91 -22.63 125.55
C LYS A 8 -13.79 -21.40 126.47
N ASN A 9 -12.57 -20.92 126.77
CA ASN A 9 -12.28 -19.72 127.60
C ASN A 9 -11.14 -18.89 126.99
N ALA A 10 -11.23 -18.54 125.71
CA ALA A 10 -10.37 -17.48 125.16
C ALA A 10 -11.02 -16.12 125.49
N PRO A 11 -10.27 -15.12 126.00
CA PRO A 11 -10.81 -13.78 126.18
C PRO A 11 -11.34 -13.26 124.83
N GLU A 12 -12.45 -12.52 124.85
CA GLU A 12 -13.18 -12.04 123.67
C GLU A 12 -12.27 -11.33 122.63
N THR A 13 -11.20 -10.70 123.13
CA THR A 13 -10.10 -10.10 122.36
C THR A 13 -9.31 -11.10 121.50
N ALA A 14 -9.06 -12.32 121.97
CA ALA A 14 -8.33 -13.35 121.21
C ALA A 14 -9.16 -13.86 120.02
N LYS A 15 -10.49 -13.94 120.17
CA LYS A 15 -11.40 -14.32 119.09
C LYS A 15 -11.51 -13.21 118.03
N GLN A 16 -11.63 -11.96 118.47
CA GLN A 16 -11.59 -10.78 117.59
C GLN A 16 -10.27 -10.67 116.81
N LEU A 17 -9.13 -10.99 117.43
CA LEU A 17 -7.82 -10.98 116.77
C LEU A 17 -7.69 -12.07 115.69
N ILE A 18 -8.23 -13.28 115.94
CA ILE A 18 -8.24 -14.37 114.95
C ILE A 18 -9.17 -14.02 113.79
N ASP A 19 -10.37 -13.51 114.06
CA ASP A 19 -11.32 -13.09 113.01
C ASP A 19 -10.78 -11.93 112.18
N ALA A 20 -10.09 -10.96 112.82
CA ALA A 20 -9.41 -9.87 112.14
C ALA A 20 -8.24 -10.38 111.27
N ALA A 21 -7.45 -11.33 111.76
CA ALA A 21 -6.37 -11.95 110.99
C ALA A 21 -6.90 -12.74 109.79
N LEU A 22 -7.98 -13.51 109.97
CA LEU A 22 -8.62 -14.28 108.90
C LEU A 22 -9.25 -13.37 107.83
N ALA A 23 -9.90 -12.27 108.24
CA ALA A 23 -10.45 -11.27 107.33
C ALA A 23 -9.34 -10.54 106.55
N MET A 24 -8.21 -10.25 107.21
CA MET A 24 -7.05 -9.63 106.57
C MET A 24 -6.40 -10.57 105.55
N ASP A 25 -6.34 -11.87 105.84
CA ASP A 25 -5.83 -12.90 104.92
C ASP A 25 -6.79 -13.14 103.74
N GLN A 26 -8.10 -13.13 103.98
CA GLN A 26 -9.12 -13.17 102.92
C GLN A 26 -9.08 -11.93 102.01
N ALA A 27 -8.86 -10.75 102.57
CA ALA A 27 -8.71 -9.51 101.79
C ALA A 27 -7.43 -9.53 100.95
N ARG A 28 -6.31 -10.00 101.51
CA ARG A 28 -5.06 -10.22 100.77
C ARG A 28 -5.23 -11.22 99.63
N LEU A 29 -5.91 -12.34 99.87
CA LEU A 29 -6.18 -13.36 98.86
C LEU A 29 -7.09 -12.81 97.74
N ARG A 30 -8.16 -12.07 98.08
CA ARG A 30 -9.03 -11.42 97.08
C ARG A 30 -8.29 -10.42 96.21
N ASN A 31 -7.43 -9.59 96.80
CA ASN A 31 -6.61 -8.64 96.05
C ASN A 31 -5.60 -9.36 95.14
N ALA A 32 -4.92 -10.40 95.63
CA ALA A 32 -4.02 -11.21 94.81
C ALA A 32 -4.75 -11.92 93.64
N MET A 33 -5.95 -12.45 93.87
CA MET A 33 -6.78 -13.04 92.81
C MET A 33 -7.27 -12.00 91.78
N ALA A 34 -7.61 -10.79 92.22
CA ALA A 34 -8.02 -9.71 91.33
C ALA A 34 -6.86 -9.16 90.49
N GLU A 35 -5.66 -9.11 91.06
CA GLU A 35 -4.43 -8.75 90.34
C GLU A 35 -4.06 -9.81 89.31
N HIS A 36 -4.05 -11.08 89.71
CA HIS A 36 -3.78 -12.20 88.81
C HIS A 36 -4.81 -12.29 87.68
N ARG A 37 -6.09 -12.01 87.95
CA ARG A 37 -7.13 -11.91 86.92
C ARG A 37 -6.85 -10.76 85.94
N ARG A 38 -6.41 -9.60 86.42
CA ARG A 38 -6.05 -8.45 85.56
C ARG A 38 -4.83 -8.77 84.67
N GLU A 39 -3.78 -9.37 85.25
CA GLU A 39 -2.62 -9.83 84.50
C GLU A 39 -2.99 -10.89 83.45
N SER A 40 -3.89 -11.82 83.79
CA SER A 40 -4.36 -12.85 82.86
C SER A 40 -5.16 -12.28 81.69
N VAL A 41 -5.99 -11.25 81.92
CA VAL A 41 -6.71 -10.55 80.85
C VAL A 41 -5.74 -9.77 79.96
N LEU A 42 -4.81 -9.02 80.55
CA LEU A 42 -3.78 -8.31 79.79
C LEU A 42 -2.95 -9.27 78.93
N PHE A 43 -2.57 -10.43 79.48
CA PHE A 43 -1.86 -11.46 78.75
C PHE A 43 -2.70 -12.02 77.59
N ALA A 44 -3.98 -12.33 77.82
CA ALA A 44 -4.89 -12.77 76.75
C ALA A 44 -5.04 -11.72 75.64
N ASP A 45 -5.17 -10.44 75.99
CA ASP A 45 -5.25 -9.33 75.03
C ASP A 45 -3.96 -9.19 74.22
N THR A 46 -2.79 -9.32 74.85
CA THR A 46 -1.50 -9.31 74.13
C THR A 46 -1.35 -10.50 73.20
N LEU A 47 -1.78 -11.71 73.60
CA LEU A 47 -1.75 -12.89 72.74
C LEU A 47 -2.68 -12.74 71.53
N ASN A 48 -3.88 -12.19 71.74
CA ASN A 48 -4.82 -11.89 70.66
C ASN A 48 -4.25 -10.83 69.70
N ALA A 49 -3.59 -9.79 70.21
CA ALA A 49 -2.94 -8.77 69.38
C ALA A 49 -1.75 -9.34 68.57
N ILE A 50 -0.99 -10.28 69.14
CA ILE A 50 0.08 -10.99 68.44
C ILE A 50 -0.49 -11.90 67.35
N ALA A 51 -1.59 -12.62 67.64
CA ALA A 51 -2.27 -13.46 66.65
C ALA A 51 -2.84 -12.64 65.47
N ASP A 52 -3.53 -11.53 65.75
CA ASP A 52 -4.03 -10.60 64.72
C ASP A 52 -2.87 -10.03 63.88
N SER A 53 -1.78 -9.63 64.53
CA SER A 53 -0.56 -9.16 63.82
C SER A 53 0.03 -10.25 62.93
N GLY A 54 0.04 -11.51 63.38
CA GLY A 54 0.48 -12.66 62.59
C GLY A 54 -0.38 -12.88 61.34
N HIS A 55 -1.71 -12.84 61.48
CA HIS A 55 -2.63 -12.93 60.34
C HIS A 55 -2.42 -11.79 59.34
N ARG A 56 -2.19 -10.56 59.81
CA ARG A 56 -1.89 -9.42 58.94
C ARG A 56 -0.57 -9.59 58.19
N LEU A 57 0.47 -10.13 58.82
CA LEU A 57 1.75 -10.42 58.17
C LEU A 57 1.62 -11.50 57.09
N LEU A 58 0.83 -12.55 57.35
CA LEU A 58 0.53 -13.59 56.36
C LEU A 58 -0.24 -13.01 55.16
N ALA A 59 -1.28 -12.21 55.41
CA ALA A 59 -2.04 -11.54 54.36
C ALA A 59 -1.18 -10.57 53.54
N LEU A 60 -0.27 -9.84 54.19
CA LEU A 60 0.68 -8.95 53.52
C LEU A 60 1.67 -9.72 52.64
N ALA A 61 2.17 -10.88 53.09
CA ALA A 61 3.04 -11.75 52.30
C ALA A 61 2.33 -12.28 51.04
N ASP A 62 1.10 -12.76 51.19
CA ASP A 62 0.26 -13.20 50.07
C ASP A 62 0.03 -12.08 49.07
N HIS A 63 -0.40 -10.92 49.55
CA HIS A 63 -0.65 -9.76 48.69
C HIS A 63 0.60 -9.30 47.94
N THR A 64 1.76 -9.34 48.60
CA THR A 64 3.05 -9.01 47.97
C THR A 64 3.42 -10.03 46.89
N SER A 65 3.20 -11.31 47.15
CA SER A 65 3.43 -12.38 46.17
C SER A 65 2.54 -12.23 44.93
N ASP A 66 1.25 -11.98 45.13
CA ASP A 66 0.29 -11.78 44.03
C ASP A 66 0.64 -10.54 43.21
N THR A 67 1.08 -9.48 43.87
CA THR A 67 1.54 -8.24 43.21
C THR A 67 2.75 -8.51 42.31
N VAL A 68 3.74 -9.29 42.76
CA VAL A 68 4.91 -9.67 41.92
C VAL A 68 4.47 -10.48 40.71
N ALA A 69 3.57 -11.45 40.89
CA ALA A 69 3.07 -12.27 39.78
C ALA A 69 2.31 -11.43 38.74
N LEU A 70 1.51 -10.44 39.17
CA LEU A 70 0.82 -9.51 38.27
C LEU A 70 1.80 -8.62 37.49
N ILE A 71 2.84 -8.10 38.15
CA ILE A 71 3.86 -7.29 37.48
C ILE A 71 4.61 -8.11 36.42
N ALA A 72 4.98 -9.35 36.73
CA ALA A 72 5.66 -10.23 35.79
C ALA A 72 4.83 -10.48 34.52
N LYS A 73 3.52 -10.74 34.67
CA LYS A 73 2.60 -10.88 33.53
C LYS A 73 2.49 -9.58 32.72
N ALA A 74 2.39 -8.44 33.40
CA ALA A 74 2.31 -7.14 32.74
C ALA A 74 3.58 -6.78 31.95
N GLN A 75 4.77 -7.19 32.41
CA GLN A 75 6.03 -7.02 31.68
C GLN A 75 6.06 -7.80 30.36
N ILE A 76 5.57 -9.05 30.35
CA ILE A 76 5.49 -9.87 29.13
C ILE A 76 4.53 -9.24 28.12
N SER A 77 3.33 -8.83 28.56
CA SER A 77 2.36 -8.15 27.69
C SER A 77 2.89 -6.81 27.18
N GLY A 78 3.61 -6.07 28.02
CA GLY A 78 4.27 -4.83 27.62
C GLY A 78 5.29 -5.04 26.50
N HIS A 79 6.10 -6.09 26.57
CA HIS A 79 7.07 -6.39 25.51
C HIS A 79 6.39 -6.69 24.16
N ASP A 80 5.32 -7.49 24.13
CA ASP A 80 4.56 -7.74 22.89
C ASP A 80 4.00 -6.44 22.29
N PHE A 81 3.46 -5.58 23.15
CA PHE A 81 2.98 -4.25 22.74
C PHE A 81 4.10 -3.40 22.12
N HIS A 82 5.28 -3.35 22.74
CA HIS A 82 6.42 -2.60 22.22
C HIS A 82 6.95 -3.16 20.89
N GLN A 83 6.93 -4.49 20.70
CA GLN A 83 7.28 -5.09 19.41
C GLN A 83 6.31 -4.65 18.30
N LYS A 84 5.00 -4.63 18.58
CA LYS A 84 3.98 -4.11 17.65
C LYS A 84 4.17 -2.63 17.37
N LEU A 85 4.54 -1.84 18.38
CA LEU A 85 4.81 -0.42 18.23
C LEU A 85 6.00 -0.14 17.30
N ARG A 86 7.09 -0.91 17.42
CA ARG A 86 8.22 -0.86 16.48
C ARG A 86 7.80 -1.20 15.05
N GLN A 87 6.93 -2.19 14.88
CA GLN A 87 6.40 -2.53 13.55
C GLN A 87 5.61 -1.35 12.95
N VAL A 88 4.75 -0.71 13.74
CA VAL A 88 4.03 0.50 13.32
C VAL A 88 4.99 1.63 12.95
N ASN A 89 6.08 1.82 13.70
CA ASN A 89 7.10 2.82 13.39
C ASN A 89 7.75 2.56 12.02
N THR A 90 8.19 1.32 11.75
CA THR A 90 8.75 0.94 10.45
C THR A 90 7.75 1.13 9.31
N MET A 91 6.49 0.74 9.51
CA MET A 91 5.43 0.95 8.52
C MET A 91 5.19 2.45 8.26
N THR A 92 5.26 3.29 9.29
CA THR A 92 5.13 4.75 9.19
C THR A 92 6.24 5.35 8.33
N GLN A 93 7.49 4.89 8.50
CA GLN A 93 8.61 5.31 7.66
C GLN A 93 8.46 4.89 6.20
N SER A 94 8.00 3.66 5.95
CA SER A 94 7.71 3.20 4.57
C SER A 94 6.58 4.00 3.92
N LEU A 95 5.53 4.35 4.68
CA LEU A 95 4.46 5.21 4.21
C LEU A 95 4.97 6.61 3.85
N ALA A 96 5.85 7.20 4.66
CA ALA A 96 6.46 8.50 4.37
C ALA A 96 7.16 8.51 3.00
N SER A 97 7.98 7.49 2.74
CA SER A 97 8.69 7.32 1.46
C SER A 97 7.72 7.16 0.28
N ALA A 98 6.67 6.34 0.45
CA ALA A 98 5.66 6.13 -0.59
C ALA A 98 4.90 7.42 -0.93
N ILE A 99 4.60 8.26 0.07
CA ILE A 99 3.93 9.55 -0.12
C ILE A 99 4.82 10.55 -0.86
N GLU A 100 6.12 10.61 -0.53
CA GLU A 100 7.08 11.47 -1.24
C GLU A 100 7.18 11.08 -2.72
N GLN A 101 7.28 9.78 -3.00
CA GLN A 101 7.30 9.26 -4.36
C GLN A 101 5.98 9.57 -5.09
N MET A 102 4.83 9.48 -4.40
CA MET A 102 3.52 9.82 -4.94
C MET A 102 3.42 11.30 -5.31
N SER A 103 3.94 12.19 -4.46
CA SER A 103 4.00 13.63 -4.73
C SER A 103 4.84 13.95 -5.95
N THR A 104 6.03 13.34 -6.05
CA THR A 104 6.92 13.49 -7.22
C THR A 104 6.25 12.98 -8.50
N THR A 105 5.61 11.81 -8.43
CA THR A 105 4.92 11.22 -9.59
C THR A 105 3.75 12.08 -10.05
N ALA A 106 3.01 12.69 -9.11
CA ALA A 106 1.93 13.62 -9.43
C ALA A 106 2.46 14.85 -10.19
N ASP A 107 3.57 15.45 -9.76
CA ASP A 107 4.20 16.57 -10.46
C ASP A 107 4.64 16.18 -11.89
N ASP A 108 5.26 15.02 -12.04
CA ASP A 108 5.67 14.49 -13.35
C ASP A 108 4.48 14.25 -14.29
N ILE A 109 3.35 13.73 -13.78
CA ILE A 109 2.12 13.55 -14.56
C ILE A 109 1.56 14.91 -15.00
N ALA A 110 1.50 15.90 -14.09
CA ALA A 110 1.00 17.24 -14.41
C ALA A 110 1.86 17.90 -15.50
N ARG A 111 3.19 17.78 -15.41
CA ARG A 111 4.13 18.29 -16.42
C ARG A 111 3.96 17.59 -17.77
N ASN A 112 3.83 16.27 -17.77
CA ASN A 112 3.60 15.50 -19.00
C ASN A 112 2.26 15.83 -19.64
N ALA A 113 1.22 16.08 -18.85
CA ALA A 113 -0.05 16.58 -19.33
C ALA A 113 0.11 17.97 -19.97
N GLY A 114 0.85 18.89 -19.34
CA GLY A 114 1.17 20.19 -19.94
C GLY A 114 1.84 20.07 -21.32
N PHE A 115 2.86 19.22 -21.44
CA PHE A 115 3.54 18.96 -22.72
C PHE A 115 2.62 18.33 -23.78
N SER A 116 1.74 17.43 -23.36
CA SER A 116 0.78 16.76 -24.26
C SER A 116 -0.27 17.75 -24.79
N SER A 117 -0.71 18.70 -23.95
CA SER A 117 -1.60 19.79 -24.35
C SER A 117 -0.94 20.73 -25.35
N GLU A 118 0.34 21.07 -25.16
CA GLU A 118 1.11 21.86 -26.13
C GLU A 118 1.22 21.15 -27.48
N CYS A 119 1.53 19.84 -27.47
CA CYS A 119 1.57 19.02 -28.68
C CYS A 119 0.21 18.97 -29.39
N ALA A 120 -0.89 18.80 -28.65
CA ALA A 120 -2.23 18.85 -29.20
C ALA A 120 -2.54 20.23 -29.83
N GLY A 121 -2.14 21.32 -29.18
CA GLY A 121 -2.26 22.68 -29.74
C GLY A 121 -1.53 22.83 -31.08
N LYS A 122 -0.30 22.32 -31.19
CA LYS A 122 0.46 22.31 -32.46
C LYS A 122 -0.21 21.48 -33.54
N SER A 123 -0.71 20.28 -33.20
CA SER A 123 -1.44 19.43 -34.14
C SER A 123 -2.70 20.11 -34.68
N LEU A 124 -3.43 20.84 -33.82
CA LEU A 124 -4.61 21.60 -34.24
C LEU A 124 -4.24 22.72 -35.23
N ASP A 125 -3.13 23.40 -35.02
CA ASP A 125 -2.64 24.45 -35.94
C ASP A 125 -2.24 23.85 -37.30
N TYR A 126 -1.53 22.71 -37.30
CA TYR A 126 -1.20 21.98 -38.52
C TYR A 126 -2.44 21.48 -39.27
N SER A 127 -3.46 20.96 -38.58
CA SER A 127 -4.72 20.57 -39.22
C SER A 127 -5.45 21.78 -39.83
N ASN A 128 -5.46 22.92 -39.15
CA ASN A 128 -6.03 24.16 -39.69
C ASN A 128 -5.26 24.70 -40.89
N GLN A 129 -3.93 24.59 -40.89
CA GLN A 129 -3.10 24.90 -42.05
C GLN A 129 -3.40 23.94 -43.20
N GLY A 130 -3.42 22.63 -42.95
CA GLY A 130 -3.72 21.60 -43.95
C GLY A 130 -5.09 21.80 -44.60
N ARG A 131 -6.11 22.18 -43.82
CA ARG A 131 -7.45 22.48 -44.35
C ARG A 131 -7.44 23.67 -45.31
N ARG A 132 -6.72 24.74 -44.97
CA ARG A 132 -6.56 25.91 -45.86
C ARG A 132 -5.89 25.53 -47.18
N GLU A 133 -4.86 24.69 -47.14
CA GLU A 133 -4.19 24.20 -48.36
C GLU A 133 -5.13 23.30 -49.20
N ILE A 134 -5.95 22.46 -48.56
CA ILE A 134 -6.97 21.67 -49.27
C ILE A 134 -7.99 22.58 -49.96
N ASP A 135 -8.48 23.63 -49.28
CA ASP A 135 -9.44 24.57 -49.86
C ASP A 135 -8.89 25.22 -51.14
N VAL A 136 -7.60 25.59 -51.12
CA VAL A 136 -6.88 26.11 -52.31
C VAL A 136 -6.81 25.05 -53.41
N LEU A 137 -6.43 23.81 -53.08
CA LEU A 137 -6.35 22.69 -54.03
C LEU A 137 -7.72 22.35 -54.66
N ILE A 138 -8.81 22.43 -53.89
CA ILE A 138 -10.17 22.24 -54.40
C ILE A 138 -10.50 23.33 -55.42
N ALA A 139 -10.17 24.60 -55.12
CA ALA A 139 -10.37 25.70 -56.04
C ALA A 139 -9.57 25.53 -57.35
N GLU A 140 -8.29 25.11 -57.26
CA GLU A 140 -7.46 24.83 -58.43
C GLU A 140 -8.01 23.66 -59.28
N MET A 141 -8.46 22.58 -58.64
CA MET A 141 -9.07 21.43 -59.33
C MET A 141 -10.36 21.81 -60.06
N ASN A 142 -11.19 22.67 -59.46
CA ASN A 142 -12.38 23.21 -60.12
C ASN A 142 -12.01 24.08 -61.32
N GLY A 143 -10.96 24.90 -61.20
CA GLY A 143 -10.42 25.69 -62.30
C GLY A 143 -9.90 24.83 -63.46
N LEU A 144 -9.10 23.81 -63.15
CA LEU A 144 -8.59 22.82 -64.12
C LEU A 144 -9.72 22.07 -64.83
N THR A 145 -10.74 21.65 -64.08
CA THR A 145 -11.93 20.99 -64.65
C THR A 145 -12.65 21.90 -65.64
N GLY A 146 -12.78 23.20 -65.32
CA GLY A 146 -13.32 24.21 -66.22
C GLY A 146 -12.48 24.39 -67.50
N ALA A 147 -11.16 24.49 -67.37
CA ALA A 147 -10.25 24.66 -68.50
C ALA A 147 -10.22 23.44 -69.44
N VAL A 148 -10.23 22.21 -68.88
CA VAL A 148 -10.31 20.96 -69.66
C VAL A 148 -11.63 20.86 -70.40
N ARG A 149 -12.75 21.24 -69.77
CA ARG A 149 -14.06 21.31 -70.45
C ARG A 149 -14.03 22.26 -71.63
N GLN A 150 -13.53 23.49 -71.44
CA GLN A 150 -13.43 24.49 -72.51
C GLN A 150 -12.52 24.02 -73.66
N THR A 151 -11.42 23.35 -73.33
CA THR A 151 -10.52 22.75 -74.33
C THR A 151 -11.23 21.66 -75.13
N GLY A 152 -11.98 20.79 -74.46
CA GLY A 152 -12.78 19.76 -75.12
C GLY A 152 -13.84 20.32 -76.07
N ASP A 153 -14.52 21.40 -75.67
CA ASP A 153 -15.52 22.07 -76.50
C ASP A 153 -14.88 22.75 -77.73
N ALA A 154 -13.73 23.42 -77.55
CA ALA A 154 -12.98 24.01 -78.67
C ALA A 154 -12.48 22.95 -79.67
N LEU A 155 -12.03 21.79 -79.18
CA LEU A 155 -11.61 20.66 -80.03
C LEU A 155 -12.76 20.07 -80.83
N LYS A 156 -13.97 19.98 -80.25
CA LYS A 156 -15.16 19.54 -80.99
C LYS A 156 -15.46 20.48 -82.16
N HIS A 157 -15.45 21.79 -81.93
CA HIS A 157 -15.62 22.77 -83.00
C HIS A 157 -14.52 22.68 -84.06
N PHE A 158 -13.26 22.51 -83.66
CA PHE A 158 -12.15 22.32 -84.60
C PHE A 158 -12.34 21.08 -85.49
N VAL A 159 -12.80 19.96 -84.92
CA VAL A 159 -13.11 18.74 -85.70
C VAL A 159 -14.24 18.98 -86.70
N GLU A 160 -15.26 19.76 -86.33
CA GLU A 160 -16.34 20.15 -87.24
C GLU A 160 -15.84 21.01 -88.42
N GLU A 161 -14.93 21.96 -88.16
CA GLU A 161 -14.30 22.78 -89.20
C GLU A 161 -13.43 21.94 -90.14
N VAL A 162 -12.61 21.03 -89.61
CA VAL A 162 -11.78 20.11 -90.41
C VAL A 162 -12.66 19.21 -91.29
N ARG A 163 -13.79 18.73 -90.76
CA ARG A 163 -14.78 17.97 -91.53
C ARG A 163 -15.36 18.80 -92.68
N SER A 164 -15.67 20.08 -92.43
CA SER A 164 -16.15 20.99 -93.48
C SER A 164 -15.10 21.20 -94.57
N ILE A 165 -13.82 21.33 -94.22
CA ILE A 165 -12.72 21.41 -95.20
C ILE A 165 -12.72 20.18 -96.12
N GLY A 166 -12.86 18.98 -95.56
CA GLY A 166 -12.99 17.74 -96.36
C GLY A 166 -14.17 17.76 -97.34
N GLU A 167 -15.32 18.30 -96.93
CA GLU A 167 -16.47 18.48 -97.83
C GLU A 167 -16.22 19.53 -98.93
N PHE A 168 -15.48 20.59 -98.64
CA PHE A 168 -15.09 21.61 -99.63
C PHE A 168 -14.06 21.06 -100.62
N THR A 169 -13.02 20.36 -100.17
CA THR A 169 -11.99 19.77 -101.04
C THR A 169 -12.57 18.68 -101.94
N ALA A 170 -13.51 17.87 -101.44
CA ALA A 170 -14.24 16.91 -102.25
C ALA A 170 -15.04 17.60 -103.39
N ARG A 171 -15.69 18.73 -103.11
CA ARG A 171 -16.38 19.54 -104.13
C ARG A 171 -15.39 20.13 -105.15
N VAL A 172 -14.25 20.66 -104.70
CA VAL A 172 -13.21 21.20 -105.59
C VAL A 172 -12.65 20.12 -106.52
N ARG A 173 -12.39 18.92 -105.99
CA ARG A 173 -11.97 17.76 -106.77
C ARG A 173 -12.99 17.38 -107.84
N ASN A 174 -14.28 17.32 -107.49
CA ASN A 174 -15.35 17.06 -108.46
C ASN A 174 -15.41 18.14 -109.56
N ILE A 175 -15.23 19.42 -109.21
CA ILE A 175 -15.19 20.53 -110.19
C ILE A 175 -13.96 20.38 -111.10
N ALA A 176 -12.80 20.04 -110.54
CA ALA A 176 -11.57 19.83 -111.28
C ALA A 176 -11.71 18.64 -112.27
N GLU A 177 -12.31 17.53 -111.85
CA GLU A 177 -12.61 16.39 -112.72
C GLU A 177 -13.59 16.77 -113.85
N GLN A 178 -14.66 17.51 -113.54
CA GLN A 178 -15.59 18.03 -114.54
C GLN A 178 -14.92 18.99 -115.53
N THR A 179 -14.03 19.85 -115.02
CA THR A 179 -13.25 20.80 -115.85
C THR A 179 -12.28 20.06 -116.75
N ASN A 180 -11.63 19.01 -116.25
CA ASN A 180 -10.75 18.14 -117.04
C ASN A 180 -11.53 17.43 -118.17
N LEU A 181 -12.75 16.95 -117.89
CA LEU A 181 -13.63 16.36 -118.92
C LEU A 181 -14.10 17.38 -119.96
N LEU A 182 -14.48 18.59 -119.53
CA LEU A 182 -14.85 19.69 -120.44
C LEU A 182 -13.67 20.10 -121.34
N ALA A 183 -12.48 20.23 -120.76
CA ALA A 183 -11.26 20.54 -121.48
C ALA A 183 -10.87 19.44 -122.48
N LEU A 184 -11.05 18.18 -122.10
CA LEU A 184 -10.86 17.04 -123.00
C LEU A 184 -11.81 17.11 -124.21
N ASN A 185 -13.11 17.36 -123.97
CA ASN A 185 -14.09 17.51 -125.04
C ASN A 185 -13.74 18.69 -125.96
N ALA A 186 -13.28 19.81 -125.40
CA ALA A 186 -12.83 20.96 -126.17
C ALA A 186 -11.57 20.67 -126.99
N ALA A 187 -10.61 19.93 -126.45
CA ALA A 187 -9.40 19.51 -127.16
C ALA A 187 -9.73 18.56 -128.34
N ILE A 188 -10.69 17.64 -128.15
CA ILE A 188 -11.19 16.76 -129.21
C ILE A 188 -11.83 17.59 -130.34
N GLU A 189 -12.69 18.55 -130.02
CA GLU A 189 -13.36 19.37 -131.03
C GLU A 189 -12.39 20.32 -131.73
N ALA A 190 -11.39 20.85 -131.01
CA ALA A 190 -10.31 21.65 -131.58
C ALA A 190 -9.43 20.84 -132.56
N ALA A 191 -9.13 19.57 -132.24
CA ALA A 191 -8.44 18.66 -133.16
C ALA A 191 -9.28 18.35 -134.40
N ARG A 192 -10.60 18.26 -134.24
CA ARG A 192 -11.57 18.02 -135.32
C ARG A 192 -11.68 19.18 -136.32
N ALA A 193 -11.46 20.41 -135.85
CA ALA A 193 -11.43 21.63 -136.66
C ALA A 193 -10.12 21.84 -137.46
N GLY A 194 -9.14 20.93 -137.35
CA GLY A 194 -7.89 20.97 -138.11
C GLY A 194 -7.04 22.23 -137.85
N GLU A 195 -6.53 22.87 -138.92
CA GLU A 195 -5.65 24.05 -138.81
C GLU A 195 -6.34 25.26 -138.15
N HIS A 196 -7.67 25.40 -138.26
CA HIS A 196 -8.43 26.48 -137.61
C HIS A 196 -8.59 26.29 -136.09
N GLY A 197 -8.37 25.08 -135.56
CA GLY A 197 -8.54 24.74 -134.14
C GLY A 197 -7.25 24.77 -133.31
N ARG A 198 -6.07 24.97 -133.91
CA ARG A 198 -4.77 24.87 -133.20
C ARG A 198 -4.65 25.76 -131.97
N GLY A 199 -5.13 27.01 -132.05
CA GLY A 199 -5.11 27.93 -130.90
C GLY A 199 -6.00 27.46 -129.74
N PHE A 200 -7.18 26.92 -130.06
CA PHE A 200 -8.10 26.36 -129.07
C PHE A 200 -7.59 25.06 -128.46
N ALA A 201 -6.90 24.21 -129.23
CA ALA A 201 -6.31 22.97 -128.73
C ALA A 201 -5.25 23.23 -127.64
N VAL A 202 -4.38 24.23 -127.84
CA VAL A 202 -3.37 24.63 -126.84
C VAL A 202 -4.02 25.14 -125.55
N VAL A 203 -5.07 25.96 -125.66
CA VAL A 203 -5.81 26.46 -124.49
C VAL A 203 -6.52 25.31 -123.76
N ALA A 204 -7.13 24.38 -124.50
CA ALA A 204 -7.82 23.22 -123.93
C ALA A 204 -6.85 22.30 -123.17
N ASP A 205 -5.65 22.05 -123.70
CA ASP A 205 -4.62 21.27 -123.01
C ASP A 205 -4.09 21.99 -121.74
N GLU A 206 -3.96 23.32 -121.77
CA GLU A 206 -3.56 24.09 -120.58
C GLU A 206 -4.64 24.06 -119.49
N ILE A 207 -5.92 24.18 -119.85
CA ILE A 207 -7.06 24.02 -118.91
C ILE A 207 -7.07 22.61 -118.33
N ARG A 208 -6.84 21.58 -119.17
CA ARG A 208 -6.77 20.18 -118.75
C ARG A 208 -5.66 19.96 -117.72
N LYS A 209 -4.47 20.54 -117.96
CA LYS A 209 -3.34 20.49 -117.03
C LYS A 209 -3.66 21.21 -115.72
N LEU A 210 -4.27 22.41 -115.77
CA LEU A 210 -4.71 23.13 -114.57
C LEU A 210 -5.75 22.35 -113.75
N ALA A 211 -6.67 21.67 -114.44
CA ALA A 211 -7.70 20.84 -113.82
C ALA A 211 -7.07 19.63 -113.10
N ASN A 212 -6.09 18.94 -113.72
CA ASN A 212 -5.38 17.85 -113.06
C ASN A 212 -4.59 18.33 -111.83
N VAL A 213 -3.86 19.44 -111.95
CA VAL A 213 -3.14 20.04 -110.81
C VAL A 213 -4.10 20.44 -109.68
N SER A 214 -5.29 20.95 -110.03
CA SER A 214 -6.32 21.30 -109.05
C SER A 214 -6.90 20.07 -108.34
N ALA A 215 -7.11 18.97 -109.06
CA ALA A 215 -7.58 17.70 -108.50
C ALA A 215 -6.53 17.07 -107.57
N GLU A 216 -5.25 17.07 -107.97
CA GLU A 216 -4.12 16.62 -107.16
C GLU A 216 -3.99 17.45 -105.88
N ALA A 217 -4.01 18.79 -105.99
CA ALA A 217 -3.97 19.68 -104.83
C ALA A 217 -5.16 19.43 -103.87
N ALA A 218 -6.37 19.26 -104.41
CA ALA A 218 -7.54 18.93 -103.59
C ALA A 218 -7.39 17.59 -102.86
N GLN A 219 -6.76 16.59 -103.50
CA GLN A 219 -6.47 15.30 -102.88
C GLN A 219 -5.41 15.41 -101.77
N GLU A 220 -4.38 16.24 -101.95
CA GLU A 220 -3.39 16.50 -100.90
C GLU A 220 -4.03 17.17 -99.68
N ILE A 221 -4.89 18.18 -99.89
CA ILE A 221 -5.60 18.84 -98.78
C ILE A 221 -6.53 17.83 -98.06
N ASP A 222 -7.21 16.95 -98.80
CA ASP A 222 -8.06 15.90 -98.22
C ASP A 222 -7.26 14.93 -97.32
N LYS A 223 -6.06 14.52 -97.75
CA LYS A 223 -5.15 13.72 -96.92
C LYS A 223 -4.71 14.45 -95.65
N VAL A 224 -4.38 15.74 -95.75
CA VAL A 224 -4.01 16.56 -94.59
C VAL A 224 -5.19 16.72 -93.64
N ALA A 225 -6.39 17.03 -94.15
CA ALA A 225 -7.60 17.16 -93.34
C ALA A 225 -7.95 15.85 -92.62
N ALA A 226 -7.84 14.70 -93.30
CA ALA A 226 -8.04 13.39 -92.69
C ALA A 226 -7.02 13.11 -91.56
N SER A 227 -5.74 13.45 -91.79
CA SER A 227 -4.69 13.30 -90.77
C SER A 227 -4.94 14.19 -89.55
N VAL A 228 -5.28 15.46 -89.76
CA VAL A 228 -5.64 16.40 -88.68
C VAL A 228 -6.89 15.93 -87.92
N GLY A 229 -7.90 15.40 -88.62
CA GLY A 229 -9.09 14.83 -88.00
C GLY A 229 -8.76 13.63 -87.10
N GLN A 230 -7.92 12.71 -87.57
CA GLN A 230 -7.46 11.57 -86.77
C GLN A 230 -6.69 12.00 -85.53
N GLN A 231 -5.73 12.93 -85.69
CA GLN A 231 -4.96 13.48 -84.56
C GLN A 231 -5.87 14.18 -83.54
N SER A 232 -6.84 14.96 -84.01
CA SER A 232 -7.82 15.62 -83.14
C SER A 232 -8.65 14.63 -82.33
N GLY A 233 -9.05 13.50 -82.94
CA GLY A 233 -9.72 12.41 -82.23
C GLY A 233 -8.89 11.82 -81.08
N GLN A 234 -7.57 11.69 -81.26
CA GLN A 234 -6.66 11.26 -80.19
C GLN A 234 -6.59 12.29 -79.06
N VAL A 235 -6.54 13.59 -79.40
CA VAL A 235 -6.53 14.66 -78.39
C VAL A 235 -7.84 14.69 -77.60
N ILE A 236 -8.99 14.48 -78.24
CA ILE A 236 -10.30 14.38 -77.55
C ILE A 236 -10.30 13.22 -76.54
N ALA A 237 -9.80 12.04 -76.93
CA ALA A 237 -9.70 10.90 -76.01
C ALA A 237 -8.79 11.21 -74.80
N GLN A 238 -7.70 11.95 -75.03
CA GLN A 238 -6.81 12.42 -73.97
C GLN A 238 -7.49 13.45 -73.03
N VAL A 239 -8.32 14.34 -73.58
CA VAL A 239 -9.11 15.31 -72.80
C VAL A 239 -10.11 14.58 -71.90
N GLU A 240 -10.85 13.59 -72.41
CA GLU A 240 -11.78 12.79 -71.59
C GLU A 240 -11.05 12.02 -70.49
N THR A 241 -9.92 11.38 -70.82
CA THR A 241 -9.08 10.70 -69.83
C THR A 241 -8.59 11.68 -68.73
N THR A 242 -8.24 12.91 -69.12
CA THR A 242 -7.81 13.94 -68.18
C THR A 242 -8.97 14.39 -67.28
N ARG A 243 -10.18 14.52 -67.84
CA ARG A 243 -11.40 14.85 -67.09
C ARG A 243 -11.73 13.78 -66.05
N GLU A 244 -11.62 12.50 -66.39
CA GLU A 244 -11.81 11.39 -65.44
C GLU A 244 -10.79 11.45 -64.28
N ARG A 245 -9.52 11.71 -64.60
CA ARG A 245 -8.46 11.85 -63.58
C ARG A 245 -8.71 13.04 -62.64
N LEU A 246 -9.17 14.17 -63.16
CA LEU A 246 -9.52 15.35 -62.35
C LEU A 246 -10.69 15.04 -61.40
N ASN A 247 -11.74 14.35 -61.88
CA ASN A 247 -12.86 13.93 -61.03
C ASN A 247 -12.40 12.99 -59.90
N ALA A 248 -11.52 12.03 -60.20
CA ALA A 248 -10.94 11.14 -59.19
C ALA A 248 -10.05 11.90 -58.19
N GLY A 249 -9.32 12.93 -58.66
CA GLY A 249 -8.55 13.86 -57.82
C GLY A 249 -9.44 14.63 -56.85
N GLY A 250 -10.55 15.22 -57.35
CA GLY A 250 -11.53 15.93 -56.52
C GLY A 250 -12.15 15.03 -55.44
N ALA A 251 -12.54 13.81 -55.80
CA ALA A 251 -13.04 12.84 -54.80
C ALA A 251 -12.00 12.48 -53.74
N THR A 252 -10.71 12.49 -54.09
CA THR A 252 -9.61 12.25 -53.15
C THR A 252 -9.41 13.42 -52.21
N LEU A 253 -9.51 14.66 -52.69
CA LEU A 253 -9.47 15.86 -51.85
C LEU A 253 -10.61 15.90 -50.84
N GLY A 254 -11.84 15.53 -51.24
CA GLY A 254 -12.97 15.46 -50.30
C GLY A 254 -12.78 14.42 -49.19
N ARG A 255 -12.12 13.29 -49.47
CA ARG A 255 -11.74 12.34 -48.41
C ARG A 255 -10.66 12.90 -47.49
N LEU A 256 -9.73 13.69 -48.04
CA LEU A 256 -8.66 14.33 -47.26
C LEU A 256 -9.23 15.39 -46.29
N GLU A 257 -10.23 16.15 -46.73
CA GLU A 257 -10.97 17.12 -45.91
C GLU A 257 -11.64 16.42 -44.71
N TYR A 258 -12.36 15.31 -44.95
CA TYR A 258 -12.96 14.52 -43.89
C TYR A 258 -11.93 14.01 -42.88
N LEU A 259 -10.79 13.47 -43.35
CA LEU A 259 -9.73 12.97 -42.47
C LEU A 259 -9.12 14.08 -41.60
N LEU A 260 -8.92 15.28 -42.14
CA LEU A 260 -8.44 16.41 -41.33
C LEU A 260 -9.46 16.84 -40.26
N SER A 261 -10.75 16.80 -40.57
CA SER A 261 -11.80 17.06 -39.59
C SER A 261 -11.77 16.04 -38.44
N GLU A 262 -11.57 14.76 -38.77
CA GLU A 262 -11.43 13.70 -37.75
C GLU A 262 -10.18 13.90 -36.88
N VAL A 263 -9.05 14.29 -37.49
CA VAL A 263 -7.82 14.62 -36.75
C VAL A 263 -8.03 15.82 -35.83
N GLU A 264 -8.72 16.86 -36.29
CA GLU A 264 -9.07 18.02 -35.47
C GLU A 264 -9.91 17.61 -34.25
N GLN A 265 -10.96 16.80 -34.45
CA GLN A 265 -11.80 16.33 -33.35
C GLN A 265 -11.00 15.46 -32.36
N ALA A 266 -10.22 14.50 -32.85
CA ALA A 266 -9.39 13.65 -32.01
C ALA A 266 -8.34 14.45 -31.21
N THR A 267 -7.82 15.54 -31.79
CA THR A 267 -6.87 16.43 -31.13
C THR A 267 -7.55 17.24 -30.01
N ARG A 268 -8.76 17.74 -30.24
CA ARG A 268 -9.55 18.43 -29.20
C ARG A 268 -9.87 17.49 -28.03
N ASP A 269 -10.36 16.29 -28.33
CA ASP A 269 -10.64 15.27 -27.31
C ASP A 269 -9.38 14.91 -26.49
N THR A 270 -8.24 14.82 -27.16
CA THR A 270 -6.94 14.58 -26.51
C THR A 270 -6.58 15.71 -25.57
N ASN A 271 -6.77 16.96 -25.99
CA ASN A 271 -6.49 18.14 -25.17
C ASN A 271 -7.38 18.18 -23.92
N ASP A 272 -8.67 17.93 -24.05
CA ASP A 272 -9.63 17.94 -22.94
C ASP A 272 -9.31 16.83 -21.91
N ARG A 273 -9.00 15.62 -22.39
CA ARG A 273 -8.56 14.51 -21.52
C ARG A 273 -7.25 14.82 -20.81
N THR A 274 -6.32 15.44 -21.53
CA THR A 274 -5.03 15.86 -20.98
C THR A 274 -5.20 16.89 -19.87
N HIS A 275 -6.11 17.85 -20.06
CA HIS A 275 -6.47 18.80 -19.01
C HIS A 275 -7.05 18.10 -17.77
N GLY A 276 -7.94 17.12 -17.96
CA GLY A 276 -8.45 16.29 -16.87
C GLY A 276 -7.36 15.53 -16.10
N ILE A 277 -6.35 15.01 -16.81
CA ILE A 277 -5.19 14.35 -16.18
C ILE A 277 -4.37 15.34 -15.35
N ALA A 278 -4.13 16.57 -15.85
CA ALA A 278 -3.42 17.60 -15.10
C ALA A 278 -4.15 17.96 -13.80
N VAL A 279 -5.48 18.14 -13.86
CA VAL A 279 -6.30 18.43 -12.67
C VAL A 279 -6.24 17.27 -11.66
N ALA A 280 -6.33 16.02 -12.12
CA ALA A 280 -6.24 14.85 -11.24
C ALA A 280 -4.86 14.75 -10.56
N ALA A 281 -3.79 15.07 -11.30
CA ALA A 281 -2.44 15.10 -10.77
C ALA A 281 -2.25 16.18 -9.70
N GLU A 282 -2.78 17.39 -9.92
CA GLU A 282 -2.80 18.47 -8.93
C GLU A 282 -3.52 18.04 -7.64
N GLN A 283 -4.68 17.40 -7.77
CA GLN A 283 -5.42 16.86 -6.62
C GLN A 283 -4.64 15.78 -5.88
N GLN A 284 -3.97 14.88 -6.62
CA GLN A 284 -3.14 13.83 -6.02
C GLN A 284 -1.94 14.41 -5.26
N SER A 285 -1.34 15.50 -5.75
CA SER A 285 -0.30 16.24 -5.03
C SER A 285 -0.81 16.80 -3.70
N GLN A 286 -1.98 17.45 -3.70
CA GLN A 286 -2.61 17.96 -2.48
C GLN A 286 -2.92 16.86 -1.46
N VAL A 287 -3.45 15.72 -1.91
CA VAL A 287 -3.70 14.56 -1.05
C VAL A 287 -2.38 14.02 -0.48
N SER A 288 -1.32 13.98 -1.28
CA SER A 288 0.00 13.54 -0.82
C SER A 288 0.54 14.43 0.29
N GLN A 289 0.41 15.76 0.15
CA GLN A 289 0.80 16.71 1.20
C GLN A 289 0.00 16.53 2.50
N ALA A 290 -1.32 16.32 2.39
CA ALA A 290 -2.16 16.03 3.55
C ALA A 290 -1.77 14.70 4.24
N MET A 291 -1.47 13.67 3.45
CA MET A 291 -0.98 12.39 3.97
C MET A 291 0.40 12.53 4.65
N ALA A 292 1.30 13.34 4.11
CA ALA A 292 2.60 13.63 4.75
C ALA A 292 2.40 14.27 6.13
N GLY A 293 1.46 15.22 6.25
CA GLY A 293 1.05 15.78 7.55
C GLY A 293 0.54 14.72 8.53
N ASN A 294 -0.34 13.84 8.06
CA ASN A 294 -0.85 12.73 8.88
C ASN A 294 0.24 11.76 9.34
N ILE A 295 1.23 11.48 8.48
CA ILE A 295 2.37 10.63 8.83
C ILE A 295 3.28 11.29 9.86
N ASN A 296 3.51 12.59 9.76
CA ASN A 296 4.26 13.34 10.80
C ASN A 296 3.54 13.27 12.15
N GLN A 297 2.21 13.42 12.17
CA GLN A 297 1.42 13.28 13.39
C GLN A 297 1.43 11.85 13.93
N LEU A 298 1.38 10.85 13.05
CA LEU A 298 1.47 9.44 13.43
C LEU A 298 2.85 9.13 14.03
N SER A 299 3.93 9.60 13.43
CA SER A 299 5.30 9.44 13.93
C SER A 299 5.46 10.07 15.33
N ALA A 300 4.94 11.28 15.54
CA ALA A 300 4.92 11.92 16.85
C ALA A 300 4.11 11.11 17.88
N SER A 301 2.98 10.53 17.45
CA SER A 301 2.14 9.69 18.30
C SER A 301 2.84 8.39 18.69
N VAL A 302 3.55 7.75 17.75
CA VAL A 302 4.36 6.55 18.01
C VAL A 302 5.46 6.87 19.03
N ALA A 303 6.21 7.96 18.83
CA ALA A 303 7.24 8.39 19.77
C ALA A 303 6.67 8.71 21.17
N HIS A 304 5.48 9.30 21.23
CA HIS A 304 4.81 9.56 22.50
C HIS A 304 4.44 8.25 23.23
N VAL A 305 3.90 7.27 22.50
CA VAL A 305 3.55 5.95 23.07
C VAL A 305 4.80 5.17 23.49
N GLU A 306 5.92 5.28 22.75
CA GLU A 306 7.22 4.73 23.16
C GLU A 306 7.67 5.32 24.50
N GLY A 307 7.58 6.64 24.67
CA GLY A 307 7.88 7.30 25.95
C GLY A 307 6.98 6.86 27.12
N ILE A 308 5.68 6.63 26.87
CA ILE A 308 4.76 6.07 27.88
C ILE A 308 5.20 4.65 28.27
N TYR A 309 5.57 3.82 27.28
CA TYR A 309 6.04 2.46 27.51
C TYR A 309 7.31 2.43 28.37
N ASP A 310 8.30 3.27 28.08
CA ASP A 310 9.52 3.37 28.88
C ASP A 310 9.24 3.79 30.34
N GLY A 311 8.33 4.76 30.53
CA GLY A 311 7.87 5.18 31.87
C GLY A 311 7.12 4.07 32.62
N MET A 312 6.33 3.26 31.90
CA MET A 312 5.63 2.10 32.46
C MET A 312 6.63 1.02 32.91
N LEU A 313 7.61 0.68 32.08
CA LEU A 313 8.68 -0.27 32.43
C LEU A 313 9.44 0.17 33.68
N GLY A 314 9.85 1.44 33.74
CA GLY A 314 10.54 1.97 34.92
C GLY A 314 9.69 1.93 36.20
N SER A 315 8.37 2.11 36.07
CA SER A 315 7.43 1.99 37.19
C SER A 315 7.27 0.54 37.65
N MET A 316 7.17 -0.41 36.71
CA MET A 316 7.14 -1.85 37.02
C MET A 316 8.41 -2.29 37.74
N GLU A 317 9.58 -1.83 37.29
CA GLU A 317 10.86 -2.16 37.95
C GLU A 317 10.92 -1.65 39.40
N ARG A 318 10.46 -0.42 39.66
CA ARG A 318 10.33 0.09 41.03
C ARG A 318 9.39 -0.73 41.89
N LEU A 319 8.26 -1.19 41.33
CA LEU A 319 7.33 -2.05 42.06
C LEU A 319 7.96 -3.41 42.39
N VAL A 320 8.68 -4.03 41.44
CA VAL A 320 9.41 -5.28 41.69
C VAL A 320 10.43 -5.10 42.82
N GLN A 321 11.20 -4.01 42.82
CA GLN A 321 12.17 -3.69 43.87
C GLN A 321 11.48 -3.49 45.23
N SER A 322 10.36 -2.74 45.26
CA SER A 322 9.57 -2.52 46.48
C SER A 322 9.01 -3.82 47.05
N SER A 323 8.45 -4.70 46.20
CA SER A 323 7.93 -6.00 46.63
C SER A 323 9.04 -6.90 47.17
N ALA A 324 10.21 -6.92 46.51
CA ALA A 324 11.37 -7.66 47.01
C ALA A 324 11.82 -7.16 48.40
N GLN A 325 11.82 -5.84 48.61
CA GLN A 325 12.13 -5.25 49.91
C GLN A 325 11.11 -5.66 50.99
N GLN A 326 9.82 -5.66 50.67
CA GLN A 326 8.76 -6.09 51.59
C GLN A 326 8.92 -7.55 52.00
N LEU A 327 9.16 -8.47 51.05
CA LEU A 327 9.42 -9.89 51.34
C LEU A 327 10.65 -10.10 52.24
N ASN A 328 11.69 -9.29 52.06
CA ASN A 328 12.88 -9.33 52.91
C ASN A 328 12.59 -8.83 54.34
N LEU A 329 11.76 -7.80 54.51
CA LEU A 329 11.34 -7.32 55.83
C LEU A 329 10.47 -8.35 56.56
N LEU A 330 9.53 -8.99 55.85
CA LEU A 330 8.69 -10.06 56.39
C LEU A 330 9.52 -11.28 56.83
N GLY A 331 10.61 -11.58 56.13
CA GLY A 331 11.52 -12.69 56.44
C GLY A 331 12.20 -12.60 57.82
N ARG A 332 12.14 -11.45 58.50
CA ARG A 332 12.63 -11.29 59.88
C ARG A 332 11.80 -12.08 60.89
N TRP A 333 10.53 -12.36 60.58
CA TRP A 333 9.63 -13.12 61.41
C TRP A 333 9.72 -14.61 61.01
N GLN A 334 10.56 -15.37 61.71
CA GLN A 334 10.94 -16.75 61.35
C GLN A 334 9.85 -17.81 61.66
N THR A 335 8.62 -17.57 61.23
CA THR A 335 7.51 -18.55 61.37
C THR A 335 7.39 -19.42 60.12
N PRO A 336 7.12 -20.74 60.25
CA PRO A 336 6.99 -21.62 59.09
C PRO A 336 5.91 -21.20 58.09
N ALA A 337 4.73 -20.77 58.58
CA ALA A 337 3.64 -20.32 57.73
C ALA A 337 4.02 -19.07 56.91
N LEU A 338 4.67 -18.09 57.54
CA LEU A 338 5.10 -16.88 56.84
C LEU A 338 6.23 -17.16 55.84
N LEU A 339 7.14 -18.08 56.16
CA LEU A 339 8.22 -18.47 55.25
C LEU A 339 7.67 -19.04 53.94
N VAL A 340 6.66 -19.90 54.01
CA VAL A 340 6.01 -20.47 52.81
C VAL A 340 5.36 -19.37 51.96
N LYS A 341 4.71 -18.38 52.58
CA LYS A 341 4.15 -17.23 51.85
C LYS A 341 5.23 -16.36 51.20
N ILE A 342 6.34 -16.13 51.91
CA ILE A 342 7.47 -15.38 51.34
C ILE A 342 8.14 -16.15 50.19
N ALA A 343 8.28 -17.48 50.33
CA ALA A 343 8.84 -18.33 49.29
C ALA A 343 8.05 -18.26 47.97
N LYS A 344 6.71 -18.13 48.05
CA LYS A 344 5.84 -17.90 46.87
C LYS A 344 6.18 -16.59 46.15
N GLY A 345 6.45 -15.53 46.91
CA GLY A 345 6.88 -14.23 46.38
C GLY A 345 8.29 -14.25 45.80
N ASP A 346 9.26 -14.85 46.50
CA ASP A 346 10.63 -15.04 46.02
C ASP A 346 10.66 -15.86 44.71
N HIS A 347 9.83 -16.90 44.64
CA HIS A 347 9.67 -17.72 43.44
C HIS A 347 9.11 -16.90 42.26
N SER A 348 8.06 -16.10 42.50
CA SER A 348 7.48 -15.22 41.48
C SER A 348 8.50 -14.18 40.98
N LEU A 349 9.33 -13.64 41.87
CA LEU A 349 10.42 -12.72 41.53
C LEU A 349 11.49 -13.41 40.69
N TRP A 350 11.83 -14.66 41.03
CA TRP A 350 12.80 -15.45 40.29
C TRP A 350 12.32 -15.75 38.86
N VAL A 351 11.06 -16.18 38.69
CA VAL A 351 10.46 -16.41 37.37
C VAL A 351 10.39 -15.11 36.56
N ALA A 352 10.04 -13.99 37.19
CA ALA A 352 10.04 -12.67 36.54
C ALA A 352 11.43 -12.29 36.00
N LYS A 353 12.51 -12.61 36.73
CA LYS A 353 13.90 -12.38 36.26
C LYS A 353 14.24 -13.23 35.02
N VAL A 354 13.84 -14.50 35.00
CA VAL A 354 14.05 -15.38 33.83
C VAL A 354 13.28 -14.85 32.63
N ASN A 355 12.02 -14.46 32.81
CA ASN A 355 11.20 -13.89 31.73
C ASN A 355 11.74 -12.54 31.24
N LYS A 356 12.25 -11.68 32.13
CA LYS A 356 12.96 -10.45 31.76
C LYS A 356 14.21 -10.74 30.92
N ALA A 357 15.03 -11.72 31.31
CA ALA A 357 16.20 -12.12 30.53
C ALA A 357 15.84 -12.65 29.14
N LEU A 358 14.70 -13.36 29.01
CA LEU A 358 14.17 -13.78 27.72
C LEU A 358 13.78 -12.60 26.83
N ILE A 359 13.13 -11.60 27.42
CA ILE A 359 12.72 -10.36 26.74
C ILE A 359 13.93 -9.54 26.28
N ASP A 360 14.90 -9.32 27.17
CA ASP A 360 16.08 -8.47 26.92
C ASP A 360 17.18 -9.20 26.11
N GLY A 361 16.94 -10.44 25.68
CA GLY A 361 17.89 -11.23 24.90
C GLY A 361 19.13 -11.68 25.68
N GLY A 362 19.04 -11.81 27.01
CA GLY A 362 20.10 -12.33 27.88
C GLY A 362 21.19 -11.33 28.25
N SER A 363 21.06 -10.08 27.83
CA SER A 363 22.10 -9.04 27.99
C SER A 363 22.38 -8.63 29.45
N ALA A 364 21.59 -9.09 30.42
CA ALA A 364 21.64 -8.62 31.81
C ALA A 364 21.67 -9.72 32.90
N LEU A 365 21.69 -11.02 32.57
CA LEU A 365 21.59 -12.08 33.58
C LEU A 365 22.58 -13.22 33.31
N ASP A 366 23.61 -13.38 34.14
CA ASP A 366 24.50 -14.55 34.07
C ASP A 366 23.73 -15.80 34.58
N PRO A 367 23.74 -16.93 33.84
CA PRO A 367 23.18 -18.20 34.32
C PRO A 367 23.63 -18.61 35.72
N LYS A 368 24.83 -18.19 36.15
CA LYS A 368 25.39 -18.46 37.49
C LYS A 368 24.80 -17.59 38.60
N GLU A 369 24.19 -16.45 38.25
CA GLU A 369 23.50 -15.58 39.20
C GLU A 369 22.09 -16.10 39.55
N LEU A 370 21.58 -17.09 38.81
CA LEU A 370 20.34 -17.77 39.13
C LEU A 370 20.57 -18.82 40.23
N THR A 371 20.09 -18.49 41.43
CA THR A 371 20.00 -19.43 42.57
C THR A 371 19.32 -20.74 42.16
N ASP A 372 19.82 -21.88 42.63
CA ASP A 372 19.13 -23.18 42.52
C ASP A 372 18.08 -23.35 43.61
N HIS A 373 17.34 -24.45 43.46
CA HIS A 373 16.37 -24.94 44.41
C HIS A 373 16.95 -25.30 45.79
N HIS A 374 18.27 -25.36 45.97
CA HIS A 374 18.90 -25.59 47.29
C HIS A 374 19.40 -24.29 47.94
N THR A 375 19.91 -23.35 47.14
CA THR A 375 20.46 -22.07 47.60
C THR A 375 19.42 -20.96 47.75
N CYS A 376 18.21 -21.15 47.22
CA CYS A 376 17.11 -20.21 47.43
C CYS A 376 16.56 -20.30 48.87
N ARG A 377 15.84 -19.26 49.33
CA ARG A 377 15.27 -19.21 50.70
C ARG A 377 14.42 -20.44 51.03
N LEU A 378 13.61 -20.90 50.07
CA LEU A 378 12.79 -22.11 50.21
C LEU A 378 13.65 -23.36 50.31
N GLY A 379 14.68 -23.49 49.47
CA GLY A 379 15.62 -24.61 49.47
C GLY A 379 16.37 -24.77 50.79
N GLN A 380 16.96 -23.68 51.26
CA GLN A 380 17.67 -23.65 52.54
C GLN A 380 16.77 -24.05 53.72
N TRP A 381 15.50 -23.62 53.69
CA TRP A 381 14.52 -24.04 54.69
C TRP A 381 14.12 -25.50 54.52
N TYR A 382 13.86 -25.94 53.28
CA TYR A 382 13.47 -27.29 52.94
C TYR A 382 14.53 -28.30 53.39
N ASP A 383 15.81 -28.05 53.09
CA ASP A 383 16.91 -28.96 53.40
C ASP A 383 17.32 -28.95 54.88
N GLY A 384 17.02 -27.86 55.61
CA GLY A 384 17.31 -27.71 57.03
C GLY A 384 16.07 -27.84 57.93
N PRO A 385 15.63 -26.75 58.60
CA PRO A 385 14.64 -26.81 59.67
C PRO A 385 13.23 -27.24 59.20
N GLY A 386 12.93 -27.10 57.91
CA GLY A 386 11.68 -27.56 57.31
C GLY A 386 11.60 -29.09 57.29
N ARG A 387 12.66 -29.78 56.85
CA ARG A 387 12.70 -31.25 56.80
C ARG A 387 12.65 -31.87 58.18
N GLU A 388 13.35 -31.29 59.16
CA GLU A 388 13.36 -31.78 60.54
C GLU A 388 11.97 -31.79 61.17
N ARG A 389 11.13 -30.78 60.85
CA ARG A 389 9.81 -30.59 61.48
C ARG A 389 8.65 -31.11 60.65
N PHE A 390 8.76 -31.05 59.33
CA PHE A 390 7.64 -31.26 58.40
C PHE A 390 7.92 -32.31 57.32
N GLY A 391 9.07 -32.99 57.37
CA GLY A 391 9.50 -33.97 56.35
C GLY A 391 8.55 -35.16 56.15
N ASN A 392 7.64 -35.41 57.08
CA ASN A 392 6.62 -36.47 56.98
C ASN A 392 5.29 -36.01 56.34
N LEU A 393 5.12 -34.71 56.09
CA LEU A 393 3.92 -34.20 55.41
C LEU A 393 3.99 -34.52 53.91
N ALA A 394 2.91 -35.09 53.36
CA ALA A 394 2.80 -35.37 51.93
C ALA A 394 2.94 -34.09 51.11
N GLU A 395 2.39 -32.98 51.60
CA GLU A 395 2.50 -31.65 50.99
C GLU A 395 3.94 -31.15 50.93
N PHE A 396 4.76 -31.48 51.93
CA PHE A 396 6.17 -31.10 51.98
C PHE A 396 6.97 -31.92 50.97
N GLN A 397 6.82 -33.25 50.97
CA GLN A 397 7.56 -34.14 50.05
C GLN A 397 7.24 -33.87 48.58
N ALA A 398 5.99 -33.54 48.26
CA ALA A 398 5.55 -33.23 46.90
C ALA A 398 6.16 -31.94 46.34
N LEU A 399 6.69 -31.04 47.18
CA LEU A 399 7.25 -29.76 46.76
C LEU A 399 8.61 -29.90 46.07
N LEU A 400 9.46 -30.84 46.50
CA LEU A 400 10.85 -30.94 46.03
C LEU A 400 10.94 -31.13 44.50
N HIS A 401 10.21 -32.10 43.97
CA HIS A 401 10.31 -32.48 42.57
C HIS A 401 9.88 -31.35 41.62
N ILE A 402 8.77 -30.68 41.92
CA ILE A 402 8.27 -29.56 41.12
C ILE A 402 9.13 -28.29 41.28
N HIS A 403 9.69 -28.06 42.47
CA HIS A 403 10.56 -26.92 42.74
C HIS A 403 11.90 -27.02 41.99
N GLU A 404 12.51 -28.21 41.97
CA GLU A 404 13.72 -28.50 41.18
C GLU A 404 13.49 -28.23 39.69
N GLN A 405 12.38 -28.73 39.13
CA GLN A 405 12.03 -28.56 37.72
C GLN A 405 11.91 -27.10 37.29
N VAL A 406 11.37 -26.21 38.14
CA VAL A 406 11.31 -24.78 37.83
C VAL A 406 12.72 -24.21 37.71
N HIS A 407 13.59 -24.46 38.69
CA HIS A 407 14.95 -23.93 38.69
C HIS A 407 15.78 -24.45 37.51
N GLU A 408 15.67 -25.74 37.20
CA GLU A 408 16.32 -26.35 36.04
C GLU A 408 15.81 -25.74 34.73
N THR A 409 14.50 -25.63 34.57
CA THR A 409 13.88 -25.07 33.35
C THR A 409 14.29 -23.62 33.15
N GLY A 410 14.27 -22.78 34.19
CA GLY A 410 14.69 -21.38 34.05
C GLY A 410 16.17 -21.21 33.73
N ARG A 411 17.06 -22.04 34.30
CA ARG A 411 18.48 -22.04 33.92
C ARG A 411 18.68 -22.47 32.45
N ARG A 412 17.92 -23.47 31.99
CA ARG A 412 17.94 -23.90 30.59
C ARG A 412 17.46 -22.81 29.65
N ILE A 413 16.45 -22.03 30.04
CA ILE A 413 15.98 -20.85 29.29
C ILE A 413 17.12 -19.85 29.12
N VAL A 414 17.77 -19.43 30.20
CA VAL A 414 18.88 -18.46 30.13
C VAL A 414 20.06 -19.00 29.32
N ALA A 415 20.41 -20.28 29.48
CA ALA A 415 21.45 -20.91 28.67
C ALA A 415 21.08 -20.96 27.17
N ALA A 416 19.82 -21.23 26.83
CA ALA A 416 19.34 -21.21 25.45
C ALA A 416 19.38 -19.80 24.84
N ILE A 417 19.03 -18.77 25.63
CA ILE A 417 19.13 -17.36 25.22
C ILE A 417 20.57 -16.99 24.88
N HIS A 418 21.53 -17.33 25.76
CA HIS A 418 22.96 -17.04 25.54
C HIS A 418 23.54 -17.81 24.34
N ALA A 419 22.96 -18.98 24.04
CA ALA A 419 23.30 -19.76 22.85
C ALA A 419 22.60 -19.28 21.56
N GLY A 420 21.84 -18.18 21.60
CA GLY A 420 21.09 -17.65 20.45
C GLY A 420 19.84 -18.46 20.07
N ARG A 421 19.44 -19.46 20.86
CA ARG A 421 18.31 -20.36 20.59
C ARG A 421 17.00 -19.80 21.15
N GLN A 422 16.62 -18.62 20.67
CA GLN A 422 15.47 -17.85 21.16
C GLN A 422 14.12 -18.59 21.05
N THR A 423 13.89 -19.33 19.95
CA THR A 423 12.66 -20.10 19.77
C THR A 423 12.52 -21.22 20.81
N GLU A 424 13.61 -21.92 21.09
CA GLU A 424 13.67 -22.97 22.11
C GLU A 424 13.44 -22.39 23.50
N ALA A 425 14.06 -21.24 23.81
CA ALA A 425 13.88 -20.53 25.07
C ALA A 425 12.42 -20.10 25.31
N LYS A 426 11.74 -19.57 24.27
CA LYS A 426 10.31 -19.21 24.35
C LYS A 426 9.41 -20.42 24.57
N ALA A 427 9.69 -21.55 23.92
CA ALA A 427 8.93 -22.78 24.14
C ALA A 427 9.08 -23.29 25.59
N MET A 428 10.30 -23.25 26.13
CA MET A 428 10.55 -23.61 27.54
C MET A 428 9.92 -22.62 28.53
N ALA A 429 9.75 -21.34 28.18
CA ALA A 429 9.09 -20.36 29.04
C ALA A 429 7.61 -20.71 29.30
N ILE A 430 6.90 -21.26 28.31
CA ILE A 430 5.53 -21.77 28.49
C ILE A 430 5.51 -22.91 29.51
N GLN A 431 6.51 -23.80 29.46
CA GLN A 431 6.67 -24.87 30.44
C GLN A 431 6.98 -24.31 31.84
N LEU A 432 7.86 -23.32 31.93
CA LEU A 432 8.20 -22.66 33.19
C LEU A 432 6.98 -22.03 33.87
N ASP A 433 6.09 -21.37 33.11
CA ASP A 433 4.86 -20.79 33.67
C ASP A 433 3.95 -21.86 34.29
N SER A 434 3.75 -22.99 33.61
CA SER A 434 2.95 -24.12 34.11
C SER A 434 3.55 -24.74 35.38
N LEU A 435 4.87 -24.93 35.39
CA LEU A 435 5.59 -25.43 36.57
C LEU A 435 5.55 -24.43 37.73
N SER A 436 5.64 -23.12 37.45
CA SER A 436 5.56 -22.05 38.44
C SER A 436 4.21 -22.04 39.16
N GLU A 437 3.11 -22.14 38.42
CA GLU A 437 1.77 -22.23 39.01
C GLU A 437 1.60 -23.50 39.86
N SER A 438 2.20 -24.62 39.42
CA SER A 438 2.19 -25.88 40.19
C SER A 438 2.93 -25.74 41.53
N VAL A 439 4.10 -25.08 41.54
CA VAL A 439 4.85 -24.79 42.77
C VAL A 439 4.07 -23.87 43.70
N LYS A 440 3.47 -22.78 43.18
CA LYS A 440 2.65 -21.85 43.99
C LYS A 440 1.46 -22.56 44.64
N HIS A 441 0.75 -23.40 43.87
CA HIS A 441 -0.37 -24.19 44.40
C HIS A 441 0.08 -25.16 45.50
N GLN A 442 1.24 -25.80 45.33
CA GLN A 442 1.79 -26.69 46.34
C GLN A 442 2.24 -25.95 47.60
N LEU A 443 2.79 -24.73 47.47
CA LEU A 443 3.10 -23.86 48.59
C LEU A 443 1.83 -23.41 49.33
N ASP A 444 0.73 -23.13 48.62
CA ASP A 444 -0.55 -22.80 49.26
C ASP A 444 -1.10 -23.98 50.07
N ARG A 445 -1.00 -25.21 49.55
CA ARG A 445 -1.36 -26.44 50.28
C ARG A 445 -0.49 -26.67 51.51
N LEU A 446 0.84 -26.50 51.36
CA LEU A 446 1.77 -26.62 52.48
C LEU A 446 1.50 -25.54 53.54
N GLY A 447 1.23 -24.31 53.11
CA GLY A 447 0.86 -23.21 54.01
C GLY A 447 -0.38 -23.52 54.85
N ALA A 448 -1.42 -24.11 54.25
CA ALA A 448 -2.61 -24.55 54.96
C ALA A 448 -2.32 -25.69 55.97
N ALA A 449 -1.42 -26.62 55.64
CA ALA A 449 -1.01 -27.69 56.54
C ALA A 449 -0.13 -27.22 57.72
N LEU A 450 0.57 -26.09 57.56
CA LEU A 450 1.46 -25.51 58.58
C LEU A 450 0.77 -24.54 59.53
N GLY A 451 -0.49 -24.18 59.28
CA GLY A 451 -1.22 -23.21 60.12
C GLY A 451 -2.50 -22.68 59.50
N GLY A 452 -3.43 -23.57 59.15
CA GLY A 452 -4.85 -23.31 59.42
C GLY A 452 -5.11 -23.26 60.92
#